data_AF-A0A8J7I7A0-F1
#
_entry.id   AF-A0A8J7I7A0-F1
#
_cell.length_a   1.000
_cell.length_b   1.000
_cell.length_c   1.000
_cell.angle_alpha   90.00
_cell.angle_beta   90.00
_cell.angle_gamma   90.00
#
_symmetry.space_group_name_H-M   'P 1'
#
loop_
_entity.id
_entity.type
_entity.pdbx_description
1 polymer ?
#
loop_
_entity_poly.entity_id
_entity_poly.type
_entity_poly.pdbx_seq_one_letter_code
_entity_poly.pdbx_strand_id
1 'polypeptide(L)' 'MSIIPGTLVKLPNGRNGIVIPSPWWQPGRVLVKMPRGKKRWFKVDECIPIF' A
#
# COMPACT_ATOMS: atom_id res chain seq x y z
N MET A 1 -7.73 -4.53 -11.01
CA MET A 1 -6.69 -5.12 -10.13
C MET A 1 -7.06 -4.81 -8.69
N SER A 2 -7.18 -5.84 -7.86
CA SER A 2 -7.54 -5.67 -6.44
C SER A 2 -6.27 -5.68 -5.61
N ILE A 3 -5.98 -4.57 -4.91
CA ILE A 3 -4.85 -4.48 -3.98
C ILE A 3 -5.33 -4.99 -2.62
N ILE A 4 -4.81 -6.14 -2.19
CA ILE A 4 -5.19 -6.79 -0.94
C ILE A 4 -4.07 -6.66 0.11
N PRO A 5 -4.39 -6.79 1.41
CA PRO A 5 -3.37 -6.94 2.43
C PRO A 5 -2.40 -8.09 2.10
N GLY A 6 -1.10 -7.84 2.28
CA GLY A 6 -0.02 -8.76 1.91
C GLY A 6 0.58 -8.49 0.52
N THR A 7 -0.08 -7.73 -0.34
CA THR A 7 0.44 -7.40 -1.67
C THR A 7 1.67 -6.48 -1.57
N LEU A 8 2.74 -6.83 -2.27
CA LEU A 8 3.89 -5.95 -2.49
C LEU A 8 3.49 -4.92 -3.57
N VAL A 9 3.68 -3.63 -3.28
CA VAL A 9 3.34 -2.54 -4.19
C VAL A 9 4.54 -1.61 -4.40
N LYS A 10 4.68 -1.12 -5.64
CA LYS A 10 5.55 0.00 -5.99
C LYS A 10 4.79 1.29 -5.75
N LEU A 11 5.37 2.16 -4.94
CA LEU A 11 4.82 3.44 -4.52
C LEU A 11 5.26 4.55 -5.51
N PRO A 12 4.54 5.69 -5.57
CA PRO A 12 4.85 6.79 -6.49
C PRO A 12 6.22 7.43 -6.24
N ASN A 13 6.79 7.25 -5.04
CA ASN A 13 8.14 7.71 -4.71
C ASN A 13 9.26 6.73 -5.16
N GLY A 14 8.91 5.74 -6.00
CA GLY A 14 9.83 4.73 -6.51
C GLY A 14 10.22 3.64 -5.49
N ARG A 15 9.70 3.69 -4.27
CA ARG A 15 9.97 2.69 -3.22
C ARG A 15 8.96 1.56 -3.25
N ASN A 16 9.37 0.41 -2.73
CA ASN A 16 8.45 -0.69 -2.50
C ASN A 16 7.84 -0.60 -1.10
N GLY A 17 6.64 -1.14 -0.94
CA GLY A 17 5.98 -1.29 0.33
C GLY A 17 5.05 -2.50 0.34
N ILE A 18 4.59 -2.89 1.52
CA ILE A 18 3.64 -3.99 1.70
C ILE A 18 2.33 -3.42 2.18
N VAL A 19 1.24 -3.76 1.51
CA VAL A 19 -0.11 -3.38 1.93
C VAL A 19 -0.45 -4.15 3.20
N ILE A 20 -0.90 -3.45 4.22
CA ILE A 20 -1.27 -4.03 5.50
C ILE A 20 -2.74 -3.78 5.80
N PRO A 21 -3.40 -4.66 6.57
CA PRO A 21 -4.76 -4.41 6.99
C PRO A 21 -4.80 -3.16 7.87
N SER A 22 -5.83 -2.35 7.70
CA SER A 22 -6.11 -1.21 8.57
C SER A 22 -7.39 -1.48 9.35
N PRO A 23 -7.41 -1.22 10.67
CA PRO A 23 -8.65 -1.28 11.45
C PRO A 23 -9.63 -0.15 11.08
N TRP A 24 -9.16 0.89 10.39
CA TRP A 24 -9.97 1.97 9.87
C TRP A 24 -10.06 1.85 8.36
N TRP A 25 -11.21 1.47 7.83
CA TRP A 25 -11.44 1.42 6.39
C TRP A 25 -11.49 2.83 5.81
N GLN A 26 -10.71 3.09 4.77
CA GLN A 26 -10.76 4.34 4.01
C GLN A 26 -11.05 4.00 2.54
N PRO A 27 -12.17 4.47 1.97
CA PRO A 27 -12.49 4.20 0.57
C PRO A 27 -11.41 4.77 -0.35
N GLY A 28 -10.98 3.97 -1.32
CA GLY A 28 -9.97 4.35 -2.32
C GLY A 28 -8.53 4.45 -1.80
N ARG A 29 -8.26 4.07 -0.55
CA ARG A 29 -6.91 4.11 0.04
C ARG A 29 -6.51 2.78 0.65
N VAL A 30 -5.21 2.53 0.64
CA VAL A 30 -4.56 1.38 1.27
C VAL A 30 -3.49 1.84 2.24
N LEU A 31 -3.38 1.14 3.37
CA LEU A 31 -2.32 1.38 4.33
C LEU A 31 -1.10 0.56 3.92
N VAL A 32 0.03 1.22 3.70
CA VAL A 32 1.25 0.58 3.26
C VAL A 32 2.33 0.72 4.31
N LYS A 33 2.95 -0.41 4.67
CA LYS A 33 4.17 -0.47 5.48
C LYS A 33 5.38 -0.31 4.55
N MET A 34 6.08 0.80 4.72
CA MET A 34 7.33 1.12 4.03
C MET A 34 8.54 0.51 4.75
N PRO A 35 9.71 0.47 4.08
CA PRO A 35 10.98 0.14 4.71
C PRO A 35 11.21 1.00 5.96
N ARG A 36 11.82 0.41 7.00
CA ARG A 36 12.00 1.02 8.34
C ARG A 36 10.71 1.10 9.18
N GLY A 37 9.66 0.37 8.81
CA GLY A 37 8.45 0.22 9.62
C GLY A 37 7.47 1.41 9.58
N LYS A 38 7.76 2.44 8.77
CA LYS A 38 6.89 3.60 8.60
C LYS A 38 5.61 3.18 7.87
N LYS A 39 4.46 3.52 8.44
CA LYS A 39 3.14 3.25 7.84
C LYS A 39 2.59 4.52 7.22
N ARG A 40 2.04 4.45 6.02
CA ARG A 40 1.41 5.60 5.35
C ARG A 40 0.27 5.16 4.46
N TRP A 41 -0.75 5.99 4.37
CA TRP A 41 -1.86 5.83 3.46
C TRP A 41 -1.46 6.27 2.06
N PHE A 42 -1.82 5.45 1.07
CA PHE A 42 -1.67 5.75 -0.34
C PHE A 42 -3.00 5.50 -1.03
N LYS A 43 -3.25 6.21 -2.12
CA LYS A 43 -4.40 5.89 -2.94
C LYS A 43 -4.15 4.60 -3.73
N VAL A 44 -5.21 3.86 -4.00
CA VAL A 44 -5.13 2.58 -4.71
C VAL A 44 -4.58 2.75 -6.13
N ASP A 45 -4.94 3.84 -6.80
CA ASP A 45 -4.50 4.21 -8.16
C ASP A 45 -3.00 4.57 -8.24
N GLU A 46 -2.41 5.01 -7.13
CA GLU A 46 -0.97 5.33 -7.04
C GLU A 46 -0.09 4.10 -6.76
N CYS A 47 -0.70 2.98 -6.37
CA CYS A 47 0.02 1.78 -5.94
C CYS A 47 0.03 0.73 -7.06
N ILE A 48 1.22 0.40 -7.57
CA ILE A 48 1.36 -0.61 -8.63
C ILE A 48 1.69 -1.96 -7.98
N PRO A 49 0.82 -2.98 -8.04
CA PRO A 49 1.15 -4.30 -7.50
C PRO A 49 2.34 -4.91 -8.26
N ILE A 50 3.29 -5.45 -7.50
CA ILE A 50 4.46 -6.15 -8.02
C ILE A 50 4.25 -7.64 -7.68
N PHE A 51 4.14 -8.48 -8.71
CA PHE A 51 4.00 -9.94 -8.58
C PHE A 51 5.34 -10.62 -8.83
#